data_AF-A0A9D7WBX2-F1
#
_entry.id   AF-A0A9D7WBX2-F1
#
_cell.length_a   1.000
_cell.length_b   1.000
_cell.length_c   1.000
_cell.angle_alpha   90.00
_cell.angle_beta   90.00
_cell.angle_gamma   90.00
#
_symmetry.space_group_name_H-M   'P 1'
#
loop_
_entity.id
_entity.type
_entity.pdbx_description
1 polymer ?
#
loop_
_entity_poly.entity_id
_entity_poly.type
_entity_poly.pdbx_seq_one_letter_code
_entity_poly.pdbx_strand_id
1 'polypeptide(L)'
;IGYQTLQLSKLVPDVHFDMLDKTGVETPNQYTDTGYLHNNLDMTLDYVLNHNINASVWDVDEYTWDTPVDVVISTLSWGWHYPVELYIDKVLFTSPKYIIFDNRLPKPPKIKNYCVVDQFTINRKERTLVYESLL
;
A
#
# COMPACT_ATOMS: atom_id res chain seq x y z
N ILE A 1 -8.23 -0.49 -0.58
CA ILE A 1 -7.21 0.18 -1.42
C ILE A 1 -7.82 1.17 -2.42
N GLY A 2 -8.88 0.81 -3.18
CA GLY A 2 -9.50 1.67 -4.21
C GLY A 2 -9.77 3.15 -3.86
N TYR A 3 -10.48 3.42 -2.76
CA TYR A 3 -10.81 4.79 -2.36
C TYR A 3 -9.56 5.65 -2.09
N GLN A 4 -8.54 5.11 -1.42
CA GLN A 4 -7.32 5.87 -1.10
C GLN A 4 -6.53 6.17 -2.37
N THR A 5 -6.38 5.19 -3.27
CA THR A 5 -5.73 5.40 -4.57
C THR A 5 -6.46 6.45 -5.39
N LEU A 6 -7.80 6.50 -5.36
CA LEU A 6 -8.55 7.57 -6.01
C LEU A 6 -8.18 8.95 -5.47
N GLN A 7 -8.10 9.12 -4.15
CA GLN A 7 -7.71 10.42 -3.58
C GLN A 7 -6.28 10.80 -3.97
N LEU A 8 -5.35 9.85 -3.99
CA LEU A 8 -3.98 10.08 -4.45
C LEU A 8 -3.92 10.45 -5.94
N SER A 9 -4.65 9.72 -6.80
CA SER A 9 -4.67 9.96 -8.25
C SER A 9 -5.15 11.36 -8.63
N LYS A 10 -6.02 11.98 -7.81
CA LYS A 10 -6.45 13.37 -8.01
C LYS A 10 -5.33 14.39 -7.77
N LEU A 11 -4.35 14.03 -6.93
CA LEU A 11 -3.20 14.88 -6.60
C LEU A 11 -2.03 14.64 -7.57
N VAL A 12 -1.93 13.43 -8.12
CA VAL A 12 -0.86 13.01 -9.04
C VAL A 12 -1.46 12.33 -10.28
N PRO A 13 -2.13 13.09 -11.17
CA PRO A 13 -2.91 12.51 -12.28
C PRO A 13 -2.08 11.75 -13.32
N ASP A 14 -0.79 12.08 -13.44
CA ASP A 14 0.11 11.47 -14.41
C ASP A 14 0.84 10.22 -13.86
N VAL A 15 0.61 9.87 -12.60
CA VAL A 15 1.23 8.70 -11.96
C VAL A 15 0.41 7.45 -12.24
N HIS A 16 1.10 6.37 -12.61
CA HIS A 16 0.51 5.03 -12.68
C HIS A 16 0.57 4.34 -11.32
N PHE A 17 -0.47 3.60 -10.96
CA PHE A 17 -0.54 2.85 -9.70
C PHE A 17 -0.66 1.35 -9.94
N ASP A 18 0.28 0.57 -9.41
CA ASP A 18 0.08 -0.86 -9.23
C ASP A 18 -0.59 -1.12 -7.87
N MET A 19 -1.84 -1.58 -7.92
CA MET A 19 -2.66 -1.86 -6.76
C MET A 19 -2.64 -3.35 -6.46
N LEU A 20 -2.09 -3.73 -5.31
CA LEU A 20 -1.98 -5.12 -4.90
C LEU A 20 -3.03 -5.43 -3.83
N ASP A 21 -3.80 -6.49 -4.05
CA ASP A 21 -4.67 -7.09 -3.03
C ASP A 21 -4.63 -8.61 -3.16
N LYS A 22 -5.17 -9.35 -2.20
CA LYS A 22 -5.31 -10.81 -2.31
C LYS A 22 -6.72 -11.14 -2.76
N THR A 23 -6.89 -12.11 -3.65
CA THR A 23 -8.23 -12.64 -3.94
C THR A 23 -8.82 -13.24 -2.66
N GLY A 24 -9.75 -12.51 -2.04
CA GLY A 24 -10.38 -12.90 -0.79
C GLY A 24 -11.39 -14.03 -0.98
N VAL A 25 -11.53 -14.88 0.05
CA VAL A 25 -12.60 -15.89 0.17
C VAL A 25 -13.85 -15.32 0.86
N GLU A 26 -13.73 -14.13 1.46
CA GLU A 26 -14.77 -13.53 2.29
C GLU A 26 -15.75 -12.67 1.48
N THR A 27 -17.00 -12.63 1.93
CA THR A 27 -18.05 -11.79 1.33
C THR A 27 -17.63 -10.33 1.41
N PRO A 28 -17.52 -9.62 0.28
CA PRO A 28 -17.12 -8.22 0.28
C PRO A 28 -18.10 -7.33 1.03
N ASN A 29 -17.60 -6.29 1.68
CA ASN A 29 -18.42 -5.22 2.25
C ASN A 29 -18.00 -3.87 1.63
N GLN A 30 -18.99 -3.01 1.38
CA GLN A 30 -18.91 -1.81 0.52
C GLN A 30 -17.83 -0.78 0.92
N TYR A 31 -17.43 0.08 -0.03
CA TYR A 31 -16.58 1.25 0.23
C TYR A 31 -17.27 2.23 1.20
N THR A 32 -16.66 2.47 2.36
CA THR A 32 -17.09 3.55 3.28
C THR A 32 -15.98 4.57 3.44
N ASP A 33 -16.36 5.83 3.69
CA ASP A 33 -15.45 6.92 4.02
C ASP A 33 -14.61 6.65 5.28
N THR A 34 -15.01 5.66 6.08
CA THR A 34 -14.32 5.20 7.29
C THR A 34 -13.27 4.11 7.02
N GLY A 35 -13.23 3.51 5.83
CA GLY A 35 -12.10 2.71 5.36
C GLY A 35 -11.90 1.33 6.01
N TYR A 36 -12.92 0.73 6.64
CA TYR A 36 -12.78 -0.51 7.42
C TYR A 36 -13.48 -1.74 6.82
N LEU A 37 -13.44 -1.93 5.51
CA LEU A 37 -14.06 -3.10 4.88
C LEU A 37 -13.09 -3.77 3.89
N HIS A 38 -13.00 -5.10 3.97
CA HIS A 38 -12.23 -5.93 3.05
C HIS A 38 -12.85 -5.82 1.66
N ASN A 39 -12.06 -5.34 0.70
CA ASN A 39 -12.43 -5.38 -0.70
C ASN A 39 -11.84 -6.66 -1.28
N ASN A 40 -12.55 -7.31 -2.20
CA ASN A 40 -11.92 -8.30 -3.05
C ASN A 40 -11.30 -7.59 -4.27
N LEU A 41 -10.51 -8.35 -5.03
CA LEU A 41 -9.80 -7.86 -6.20
C LEU A 41 -10.76 -7.29 -7.27
N ASP A 42 -11.88 -7.99 -7.52
CA ASP A 42 -12.90 -7.61 -8.49
C ASP A 42 -13.50 -6.23 -8.20
N MET A 43 -13.88 -5.96 -6.94
CA MET A 43 -14.40 -4.64 -6.58
C MET A 43 -13.37 -3.54 -6.79
N THR A 44 -12.10 -3.82 -6.51
CA THR A 44 -11.02 -2.86 -6.72
C THR A 44 -10.84 -2.56 -8.21
N LEU A 45 -10.93 -3.58 -9.05
CA LEU A 45 -10.90 -3.42 -10.52
C LEU A 45 -12.10 -2.59 -11.00
N ASP A 46 -13.31 -2.92 -10.58
CA ASP A 46 -14.52 -2.15 -10.90
C ASP A 46 -14.40 -0.70 -10.45
N TYR A 47 -13.81 -0.45 -9.28
CA TYR A 47 -13.63 0.88 -8.75
C TYR A 47 -12.64 1.71 -9.59
N VAL A 48 -11.52 1.10 -10.02
CA VAL A 48 -10.53 1.71 -10.92
C VAL A 48 -11.17 2.07 -12.26
N LEU A 49 -11.92 1.15 -12.86
CA LEU A 49 -12.59 1.34 -14.14
C LEU A 49 -13.65 2.45 -14.09
N ASN A 50 -14.50 2.44 -13.05
CA ASN A 50 -15.59 3.41 -12.92
C ASN A 50 -15.12 4.83 -12.59
N HIS A 51 -13.88 5.00 -12.10
CA HIS A 51 -13.32 6.31 -11.73
C HIS A 51 -12.16 6.75 -12.63
N ASN A 52 -11.88 6.03 -13.73
CA ASN A 52 -10.78 6.31 -14.67
C ASN A 52 -9.43 6.52 -13.95
N ILE A 53 -9.12 5.69 -12.97
CA ILE A 53 -7.84 5.75 -12.27
C ILE A 53 -6.78 5.14 -13.19
N ASN A 54 -5.64 5.81 -13.39
CA ASN A 54 -4.49 5.26 -14.10
C ASN A 54 -3.81 4.19 -13.24
N ALA A 55 -4.39 2.99 -13.19
CA ALA A 55 -3.95 1.92 -12.32
C ALA A 55 -4.10 0.55 -12.95
N SER A 56 -3.23 -0.37 -12.53
CA SER A 56 -3.37 -1.82 -12.72
C SER A 56 -3.67 -2.47 -11.38
N VAL A 57 -4.49 -3.52 -11.38
CA VAL A 57 -4.89 -4.25 -10.17
C VAL A 57 -4.38 -5.68 -10.28
N TRP A 58 -3.63 -6.15 -9.28
CA TRP A 58 -2.96 -7.45 -9.30
C TRP A 58 -3.26 -8.27 -8.05
N ASP A 59 -3.39 -9.59 -8.21
CA ASP A 59 -3.28 -10.49 -7.08
C ASP A 59 -1.83 -10.48 -6.57
N VAL A 60 -1.66 -10.28 -5.27
CA VAL A 60 -0.36 -10.25 -4.61
C VAL A 60 0.46 -11.54 -4.81
N ASP A 61 -0.21 -12.69 -4.95
CA ASP A 61 0.45 -13.99 -5.16
C ASP A 61 0.99 -14.14 -6.59
N GLU A 62 0.43 -13.39 -7.55
CA GLU A 62 0.80 -13.40 -8.98
C GLU A 62 1.71 -12.22 -9.37
N TYR A 63 1.82 -11.21 -8.50
CA TYR A 63 2.59 -10.01 -8.79
C TYR A 63 4.10 -10.29 -8.91
N THR A 64 4.71 -9.69 -9.94
CA THR A 64 6.15 -9.84 -10.18
C THR A 64 6.92 -8.72 -9.46
N TRP A 65 7.62 -9.08 -8.38
CA TRP A 65 8.28 -8.15 -7.46
C TRP A 65 9.62 -7.58 -7.93
N ASP A 66 10.03 -7.83 -9.18
CA ASP A 66 11.30 -7.35 -9.75
C ASP A 66 11.16 -6.05 -10.56
N THR A 67 9.93 -5.61 -10.81
CA THR A 67 9.65 -4.37 -11.52
C THR A 67 9.96 -3.19 -10.60
N PRO A 68 10.86 -2.26 -10.99
CA PRO A 68 11.18 -1.11 -10.16
C PRO A 68 9.97 -0.18 -10.00
N VAL A 69 9.78 0.34 -8.79
CA VAL A 69 8.74 1.35 -8.48
C VAL A 69 9.35 2.53 -7.75
N ASP A 70 8.77 3.72 -7.84
CA ASP A 70 9.28 4.89 -7.11
C ASP A 70 8.84 4.88 -5.63
N VAL A 71 7.59 4.48 -5.38
CA VAL A 71 6.96 4.60 -4.05
C VAL A 71 6.14 3.35 -3.77
N VAL A 72 6.33 2.78 -2.58
CA VAL A 72 5.43 1.77 -2.03
C VAL A 72 4.64 2.38 -0.88
N ILE A 73 3.31 2.19 -0.92
CA ILE A 73 2.39 2.68 0.11
C ILE A 73 1.58 1.49 0.63
N SER A 74 1.61 1.26 1.94
CA SER A 74 0.76 0.30 2.62
C SER A 74 0.13 0.91 3.87
N THR A 75 -1.13 1.31 3.74
CA THR A 75 -1.91 1.76 4.88
C THR A 75 -2.83 0.64 5.34
N LEU A 76 -2.84 0.36 6.65
CA LEU A 76 -3.76 -0.54 7.37
C LEU A 76 -3.46 -2.06 7.43
N SER A 77 -2.62 -2.66 6.58
CA SER A 77 -2.51 -4.14 6.52
C SER A 77 -1.22 -4.75 7.08
N TRP A 78 -0.08 -4.07 6.95
CA TRP A 78 1.20 -4.67 7.33
C TRP A 78 1.37 -4.76 8.85
N GLY A 79 1.89 -5.88 9.33
CA GLY A 79 2.02 -6.15 10.76
C GLY A 79 0.73 -6.61 11.46
N TRP A 80 -0.40 -6.74 10.75
CA TRP A 80 -1.67 -7.19 11.33
C TRP A 80 -1.83 -8.71 11.31
N HIS A 81 -1.72 -9.31 10.12
CA HIS A 81 -1.84 -10.76 9.94
C HIS A 81 -0.49 -11.49 9.97
N TYR A 82 0.59 -10.79 9.62
CA TYR A 82 1.94 -11.33 9.48
C TYR A 82 2.98 -10.29 9.94
N PRO A 83 4.19 -10.71 10.38
CA PRO A 83 5.27 -9.78 10.71
C PRO A 83 5.57 -8.78 9.58
N VAL A 84 5.87 -7.53 9.94
CA VAL A 84 6.10 -6.45 8.96
C VAL A 84 7.31 -6.76 8.06
N GLU A 85 8.29 -7.47 8.60
CA GLU A 85 9.53 -7.88 7.93
C GLU A 85 9.23 -8.71 6.66
N LEU A 86 8.22 -9.56 6.68
CA LEU A 86 7.86 -10.38 5.52
C LEU A 86 7.41 -9.53 4.32
N TYR A 87 6.68 -8.44 4.58
CA TYR A 87 6.25 -7.51 3.54
C TYR A 87 7.41 -6.65 3.04
N ILE A 88 8.26 -6.16 3.95
CA ILE A 88 9.44 -5.37 3.63
C ILE A 88 10.40 -6.18 2.75
N ASP A 89 10.69 -7.43 3.11
CA ASP A 89 11.58 -8.30 2.35
C ASP A 89 11.11 -8.48 0.90
N LYS A 90 9.78 -8.55 0.67
CA LYS A 90 9.20 -8.61 -0.67
C LYS A 90 9.31 -7.28 -1.42
N VAL A 91 8.98 -6.19 -0.76
CA VAL A 91 9.00 -4.85 -1.37
C VAL A 91 10.41 -4.41 -1.74
N LEU A 92 11.44 -4.83 -0.99
CA LEU A 92 12.82 -4.49 -1.32
C LEU A 92 13.30 -5.02 -2.68
N PHE A 93 12.65 -6.05 -3.25
CA PHE A 93 12.95 -6.49 -4.62
C PHE A 93 12.58 -5.44 -5.68
N THR A 94 11.58 -4.59 -5.40
CA THR A 94 11.15 -3.51 -6.31
C THR A 94 12.03 -2.26 -6.23
N SER A 95 13.07 -2.26 -5.38
CA SER A 95 14.02 -1.15 -5.20
C SER A 95 13.38 0.25 -5.06
N PRO A 96 12.38 0.44 -4.17
CA PRO A 96 11.64 1.68 -4.11
C PRO A 96 12.47 2.87 -3.61
N LYS A 97 12.22 4.08 -4.14
CA LYS A 97 12.81 5.29 -3.55
C LYS A 97 12.20 5.60 -2.19
N TYR A 98 10.89 5.43 -2.05
CA TYR A 98 10.16 5.65 -0.79
C TYR A 98 9.33 4.44 -0.38
N ILE A 99 9.33 4.14 0.92
CA ILE A 99 8.43 3.15 1.53
C ILE A 99 7.61 3.84 2.61
N ILE A 100 6.30 3.85 2.45
CA ILE A 100 5.35 4.52 3.35
C ILE A 100 4.40 3.48 3.91
N PHE A 101 4.40 3.29 5.24
CA PHE A 101 3.44 2.36 5.84
C PHE A 101 3.07 2.70 7.28
N ASP A 102 1.92 2.19 7.71
CA ASP A 102 1.42 2.33 9.06
C ASP A 102 2.20 1.43 10.04
N ASN A 103 3.03 2.03 10.88
CA ASN A 103 3.82 1.31 11.87
C ASN A 103 3.03 1.08 13.16
N ARG A 104 2.77 -0.20 13.44
CA ARG A 104 2.12 -0.68 14.67
C ARG A 104 3.12 -1.11 15.75
N LEU A 105 4.41 -1.20 15.42
CA LEU A 105 5.44 -1.62 16.37
C LEU A 105 5.80 -0.47 17.34
N PRO A 106 6.23 -0.78 18.59
CA PRO A 106 6.68 0.23 19.54
C PRO A 106 7.85 1.09 19.03
N LYS A 107 8.66 0.54 18.12
CA LYS A 107 9.80 1.22 17.49
C LYS A 107 9.71 1.04 15.97
N PRO A 108 10.16 2.03 15.18
CA PRO A 108 10.33 1.87 13.74
C PRO A 108 11.19 0.64 13.42
N PRO A 109 10.76 -0.26 12.51
CA PRO A 109 11.61 -1.36 12.06
C PRO A 109 12.83 -0.81 11.32
N LYS A 110 13.97 -1.51 11.40
CA LYS A 110 15.16 -1.14 10.63
C LYS A 110 15.06 -1.78 9.24
N ILE A 111 15.10 -0.95 8.21
CA ILE A 111 15.11 -1.39 6.81
C ILE A 111 16.52 -1.14 6.27
N LYS A 112 17.16 -2.17 5.72
CA LYS A 112 18.52 -2.08 5.18
C LYS A 112 18.57 -1.07 4.04
N ASN A 113 19.49 -0.11 4.10
CA ASN A 113 19.68 0.97 3.11
C ASN A 113 18.54 2.00 3.05
N TYR A 114 17.72 2.12 4.10
CA TYR A 114 16.71 3.16 4.21
C TYR A 114 16.82 3.87 5.56
N CYS A 115 16.37 5.12 5.61
CA CYS A 115 16.19 5.86 6.86
C CYS A 115 14.77 6.45 6.94
N VAL A 116 14.27 6.65 8.16
CA VAL A 116 13.02 7.38 8.36
C VAL A 116 13.29 8.86 8.16
N VAL A 117 12.59 9.48 7.21
CA VAL A 117 12.71 10.91 6.88
C VAL A 117 11.52 11.73 7.35
N ASP A 118 10.36 11.09 7.53
CA ASP A 118 9.16 11.74 8.06
C ASP A 118 8.24 10.74 8.79
N GLN A 119 7.34 11.26 9.61
CA GLN A 119 6.30 10.48 10.27
C GLN A 119 5.05 11.34 10.53
N PHE A 120 3.87 10.75 10.34
CA PHE A 120 2.60 11.40 10.62
C PHE A 120 1.56 10.38 11.10
N THR A 121 0.40 10.87 11.52
CA THR A 121 -0.66 10.02 12.06
C THR A 121 -1.90 10.16 11.20
N ILE A 122 -2.31 9.08 10.55
CA ILE A 122 -3.61 9.01 9.87
C ILE A 122 -4.66 8.52 10.88
N ASN A 123 -5.78 9.24 11.02
CA ASN A 123 -6.95 8.84 11.81
C ASN A 123 -6.70 8.45 13.28
N ARG A 124 -5.67 9.02 13.92
CA ARG A 124 -5.34 8.89 15.36
C ARG A 124 -5.06 7.46 15.87
N LYS A 125 -4.81 6.49 14.99
CA LYS A 125 -4.57 5.09 15.42
C LYS A 125 -3.12 4.65 15.28
N GLU A 126 -2.53 4.92 14.12
CA GLU A 126 -1.21 4.41 13.78
C GLU A 126 -0.28 5.54 13.34
N ARG A 127 0.99 5.37 13.65
CA ARG A 127 2.03 6.26 13.14
C ARG A 127 2.46 5.75 11.77
N THR A 128 2.13 6.48 10.73
CA THR A 128 2.64 6.27 9.39
C THR A 128 4.09 6.75 9.34
N LEU A 129 4.98 5.89 8.84
CA LEU A 129 6.40 6.20 8.67
C LEU A 129 6.72 6.36 7.19
N VAL A 130 7.58 7.33 6.87
CA VAL A 130 8.13 7.55 5.54
C VAL A 130 9.61 7.19 5.57
N TYR A 131 9.98 6.15 4.84
CA TYR A 131 11.37 5.75 4.61
C TYR A 131 11.83 6.25 3.25
N GLU A 132 13.09 6.71 3.16
CA GLU A 132 13.77 7.05 1.91
C GLU A 132 15.00 6.16 1.72
N SER A 133 15.25 5.74 0.48
CA SER A 133 16.46 5.01 0.08
C SER A 133 17.72 5.86 0.32
N LEU A 134 18.78 5.22 0.83
CA LEU A 134 20.11 5.79 1.00
C LEU A 134 21.04 5.54 -0.21
N LEU A 135 20.53 4.84 -1.23
CA LEU A 135 21.22 4.52 -2.48
C LEU A 135 20.82 5.48 -3.59
#